data_AF-A0A1F4ZT37-F1
#
_entry.id   AF-A0A1F4ZT37-F1
#
_cell.length_a   1.000
_cell.length_b   1.000
_cell.length_c   1.000
_cell.angle_alpha   90.00
_cell.angle_beta   90.00
_cell.angle_gamma   90.00
#
_symmetry.space_group_name_H-M   'P 1'
#
loop_
_entity.id
_entity.type
_entity.pdbx_description
1 polymer ?
#
loop_
_entity_poly.entity_id
_entity_poly.type
_entity_poly.pdbx_seq_one_letter_code
_entity_poly.pdbx_strand_id
1 'polypeptide(L)'
;MPASSRLESSDTGTVVRVADGDTVTLRFPGRVEKRVRLIGVDAPEMDDPREDVAYRAFLSKRFAFHHLYLREVRLTYDFSPQDEHGRILAYLWLSEGDLFNELIIREGFAAAFLKYPFRKDYQVGFRAAEALARKEDRGFWRREEPVLIPVSEVRSQLGRLVSVRIRCARVSQKKAFVFLESEDGLFEAVISSDRLGFFPGAEAGAGKEFIVTGFLEEFKGRPQVMLAFSRQLRLT
;
A
#
# COMPACT_ATOMS: atom_id res chain seq x y z
N MET A 1 38.14 -14.55 -27.88
CA MET A 1 37.00 -14.93 -27.00
C MET A 1 37.55 -15.35 -25.65
N PRO A 2 37.16 -14.67 -24.58
CA PRO A 2 36.72 -15.39 -23.39
C PRO A 2 35.31 -14.98 -22.94
N ALA A 3 34.75 -15.88 -22.13
CA ALA A 3 33.38 -16.00 -21.64
C ALA A 3 32.60 -14.71 -21.34
N SER A 4 31.39 -14.65 -21.91
CA SER A 4 30.31 -13.77 -21.51
C SER A 4 29.84 -14.13 -20.10
N SER A 5 30.28 -13.36 -19.10
CA SER A 5 29.56 -13.26 -17.82
C SER A 5 28.42 -12.28 -18.00
N ARG A 6 27.22 -12.81 -18.24
CA ARG A 6 25.99 -12.02 -18.21
C ARG A 6 25.83 -11.53 -16.77
N LEU A 7 26.05 -10.24 -16.53
CA LEU A 7 25.85 -9.59 -15.23
C LEU A 7 24.38 -9.77 -14.82
N GLU A 8 24.11 -10.71 -13.90
CA GLU A 8 22.90 -10.69 -13.07
C GLU A 8 23.06 -9.52 -12.08
N SER A 9 22.92 -8.28 -12.57
CA SER A 9 23.04 -7.08 -11.75
C SER A 9 21.78 -6.90 -10.90
N SER A 10 21.75 -7.50 -9.71
CA SER A 10 20.73 -7.19 -8.71
C SER A 10 21.27 -6.15 -7.72
N ASP A 11 20.62 -4.98 -7.66
CA ASP A 11 20.88 -3.99 -6.62
C ASP A 11 19.98 -4.28 -5.40
N THR A 12 20.40 -3.82 -4.22
CA THR A 12 19.54 -3.76 -3.03
C THR A 12 19.37 -2.34 -2.55
N GLY A 13 18.21 -2.02 -2.00
CA GLY A 13 17.94 -0.71 -1.43
C GLY A 13 16.81 -0.74 -0.43
N THR A 14 16.83 0.22 0.50
CA THR A 14 15.76 0.39 1.48
C THR A 14 14.70 1.33 0.91
N VAL A 15 13.43 0.94 0.94
CA VAL A 15 12.35 1.83 0.54
C VAL A 15 12.11 2.87 1.64
N VAL A 16 12.34 4.14 1.30
CA VAL A 16 12.27 5.26 2.25
C VAL A 16 11.06 6.15 2.02
N ARG A 17 10.37 6.00 0.88
CA ARG A 17 9.11 6.69 0.59
C ARG A 17 8.28 5.88 -0.41
N VAL A 18 6.98 5.85 -0.19
CA VAL A 18 5.98 5.31 -1.13
C VAL A 18 5.19 6.48 -1.69
N ALA A 19 5.30 6.73 -2.99
CA ALA A 19 4.61 7.85 -3.64
C ALA A 19 3.14 7.49 -3.89
N ASP A 20 2.94 6.33 -4.53
CA ASP A 20 1.68 5.70 -4.92
C ASP A 20 1.88 4.16 -4.89
N GLY A 21 0.97 3.39 -5.50
CA GLY A 21 1.02 1.92 -5.49
C GLY A 21 2.12 1.29 -6.35
N ASP A 22 2.68 2.02 -7.31
CA ASP A 22 3.62 1.48 -8.29
C ASP A 22 4.95 2.28 -8.36
N THR A 23 5.07 3.34 -7.57
CA THR A 23 6.24 4.20 -7.55
C THR A 23 6.72 4.40 -6.11
N VAL A 24 7.97 4.02 -5.88
CA VAL A 24 8.65 4.13 -4.59
C VAL A 24 9.96 4.90 -4.73
N THR A 25 10.51 5.35 -3.62
CA THR A 25 11.86 5.95 -3.55
C THR A 25 12.73 5.05 -2.68
N LEU A 26 13.86 4.61 -3.23
CA LEU A 26 14.82 3.76 -2.53
C LEU A 26 16.08 4.56 -2.19
N ARG A 27 16.62 4.27 -1.01
CA ARG A 27 17.97 4.63 -0.62
C ARG A 27 18.87 3.42 -0.83
N PHE A 28 19.84 3.55 -1.73
CA PHE A 28 20.84 2.52 -1.98
C PHE A 28 22.07 2.76 -1.09
N PRO A 29 22.80 1.71 -0.68
CA PRO A 29 24.00 1.86 0.14
C PRO A 29 25.02 2.82 -0.51
N GLY A 30 25.39 3.88 0.21
CA GLY A 30 26.38 4.87 -0.25
C GLY A 30 25.96 5.71 -1.47
N ARG A 31 24.69 5.68 -1.88
CA ARG A 31 24.18 6.46 -3.03
C ARG A 31 23.01 7.36 -2.63
N VAL A 32 22.69 8.30 -3.51
CA VAL A 32 21.51 9.16 -3.39
C VAL A 32 20.21 8.37 -3.54
N GLU A 33 19.12 8.91 -2.99
CA GLU A 33 17.79 8.35 -3.17
C GLU A 33 17.36 8.41 -4.64
N LYS A 34 16.74 7.34 -5.13
CA LYS A 34 16.23 7.26 -6.52
C LYS A 34 14.78 6.78 -6.52
N ARG A 35 14.00 7.33 -7.44
CA ARG A 35 12.63 6.86 -7.71
C ARG A 35 12.69 5.58 -8.55
N VAL A 36 11.86 4.61 -8.19
CA VAL A 36 11.69 3.34 -8.88
C VAL A 36 10.21 3.18 -9.23
N ARG A 37 9.92 2.93 -10.51
CA ARG A 37 8.61 2.57 -11.04
C ARG A 37 8.57 1.06 -11.25
N LEU A 38 7.53 0.42 -10.74
CA LEU A 38 7.31 -1.01 -10.85
C LEU A 38 6.95 -1.37 -12.30
N ILE A 39 7.71 -2.31 -12.86
CA ILE A 39 7.42 -2.87 -14.19
C ILE A 39 6.14 -3.68 -14.13
N GLY A 40 5.25 -3.47 -15.09
CA GLY A 40 4.03 -4.25 -15.28
C GLY A 40 2.91 -3.98 -14.26
N VAL A 41 3.04 -2.94 -13.44
CA VAL A 41 2.03 -2.53 -12.44
C VAL A 41 1.43 -1.17 -12.84
N ASP A 42 0.10 -1.08 -12.79
CA ASP A 42 -0.66 0.16 -12.96
C ASP A 42 -1.49 0.44 -11.69
N ALA A 43 -1.07 1.42 -10.90
CA ALA A 43 -1.82 1.90 -9.75
C ALA A 43 -2.63 3.17 -10.11
N PRO A 44 -3.83 3.36 -9.53
CA PRO A 44 -4.59 4.59 -9.73
C PRO A 44 -3.84 5.81 -9.17
N GLU A 45 -4.05 6.98 -9.78
CA GLU A 45 -3.42 8.24 -9.38
C GLU A 45 -4.23 8.97 -8.29
N MET A 46 -3.52 9.58 -7.33
CA MET A 46 -4.12 10.25 -6.17
C MET A 46 -4.78 11.58 -6.49
N ASP A 47 -4.40 12.23 -7.58
CA ASP A 47 -4.90 13.54 -8.03
C ASP A 47 -6.06 13.43 -9.02
N ASP A 48 -6.59 12.22 -9.25
CA ASP A 48 -7.80 12.03 -10.04
C ASP A 48 -9.00 12.74 -9.38
N PRO A 49 -9.78 13.54 -10.14
CA PRO A 49 -10.91 14.30 -9.59
C PRO A 49 -12.06 13.41 -9.09
N ARG A 50 -12.11 12.13 -9.49
CA ARG A 50 -13.14 11.18 -9.07
C ARG A 50 -12.73 10.58 -7.72
N GLU A 51 -13.53 10.84 -6.69
CA GLU A 51 -13.24 10.40 -5.32
C GLU A 51 -12.99 8.88 -5.20
N ASP A 52 -13.76 8.05 -5.92
CA ASP A 52 -13.56 6.61 -5.91
C ASP A 52 -12.20 6.18 -6.48
N VAL A 53 -11.69 6.89 -7.49
CA VAL A 53 -10.37 6.62 -8.06
C VAL A 53 -9.29 7.06 -7.09
N ALA A 54 -9.40 8.26 -6.51
CA ALA A 54 -8.48 8.75 -5.50
C ALA A 54 -8.45 7.86 -4.24
N TYR A 55 -9.60 7.29 -3.84
CA TYR A 55 -9.65 6.33 -2.74
C TYR A 55 -8.93 5.02 -3.07
N ARG A 56 -9.10 4.51 -4.29
CA ARG A 56 -8.35 3.31 -4.75
C ARG A 56 -6.85 3.59 -4.81
N ALA A 57 -6.44 4.76 -5.31
CA ALA A 57 -5.05 5.21 -5.28
C ALA A 57 -4.49 5.22 -3.85
N PHE A 58 -5.27 5.74 -2.90
CA PHE A 58 -4.90 5.79 -1.49
C PHE A 58 -4.72 4.38 -0.90
N LEU A 59 -5.66 3.47 -1.15
CA LEU A 59 -5.56 2.08 -0.72
C LEU A 59 -4.36 1.37 -1.34
N SER A 60 -4.09 1.58 -2.64
CA SER A 60 -2.91 1.06 -3.35
C SER A 60 -1.62 1.48 -2.66
N LYS A 61 -1.52 2.77 -2.34
CA LYS A 61 -0.40 3.35 -1.60
C LYS A 61 -0.26 2.76 -0.20
N ARG A 62 -1.35 2.51 0.52
CA ARG A 62 -1.29 1.87 1.85
C ARG A 62 -0.81 0.43 1.77
N PHE A 63 -1.25 -0.32 0.76
CA PHE A 63 -0.76 -1.67 0.49
C PHE A 63 0.77 -1.66 0.26
N ALA A 64 1.25 -0.81 -0.66
CA ALA A 64 2.67 -0.65 -0.91
C ALA A 64 3.44 -0.19 0.34
N PHE A 65 2.89 0.74 1.12
CA PHE A 65 3.50 1.17 2.38
C PHE A 65 3.67 0.02 3.36
N HIS A 66 2.63 -0.78 3.59
CA HIS A 66 2.68 -1.90 4.53
C HIS A 66 3.76 -2.94 4.17
N HIS A 67 3.88 -3.26 2.88
CA HIS A 67 4.82 -4.28 2.40
C HIS A 67 6.23 -3.77 2.15
N LEU A 68 6.41 -2.48 1.84
CA LEU A 68 7.70 -1.97 1.38
C LEU A 68 8.35 -0.97 2.32
N TYR A 69 7.59 -0.12 3.02
CA TYR A 69 8.17 1.00 3.75
C TYR A 69 9.17 0.56 4.83
N LEU A 70 10.36 1.16 4.82
CA LEU A 70 11.51 0.82 5.66
C LEU A 70 11.99 -0.64 5.54
N ARG A 71 11.61 -1.34 4.47
CA ARG A 71 12.13 -2.67 4.16
C ARG A 71 13.21 -2.57 3.10
N GLU A 72 14.20 -3.44 3.22
CA GLU A 72 15.15 -3.70 2.15
C GLU A 72 14.48 -4.57 1.09
N VAL A 73 14.70 -4.23 -0.17
CA VAL A 73 14.24 -5.00 -1.32
C VAL A 73 15.39 -5.22 -2.28
N ARG A 74 15.35 -6.34 -2.98
CA ARG A 74 16.25 -6.62 -4.11
C ARG A 74 15.56 -6.22 -5.41
N LEU A 75 16.30 -5.52 -6.27
CA LEU A 75 15.83 -5.09 -7.57
C LEU A 75 16.36 -6.05 -8.64
N THR A 76 15.50 -6.38 -9.59
CA THR A 76 15.93 -6.93 -10.89
C THR A 76 15.31 -6.09 -12.00
N TYR A 77 16.03 -5.95 -13.09
CA TYR A 77 15.67 -5.08 -14.21
C TYR A 77 15.16 -5.90 -15.40
N ASP A 78 14.57 -5.21 -16.37
CA ASP A 78 14.21 -5.77 -17.68
C ASP A 78 15.02 -5.06 -18.79
N PHE A 79 14.54 -5.07 -20.03
CA PHE A 79 15.25 -4.54 -21.21
C PHE A 79 15.73 -3.09 -21.06
N SER A 80 14.92 -2.21 -20.46
CA SER A 80 15.28 -0.82 -20.18
C SER A 80 15.26 -0.55 -18.67
N PRO A 81 16.36 -0.08 -18.07
CA PRO A 81 16.41 0.17 -16.64
C PRO A 81 15.84 1.53 -16.24
N GLN A 82 15.50 2.43 -17.19
CA GLN A 82 14.95 3.76 -16.90
C GLN A 82 13.84 4.15 -17.88
N ASP A 83 12.92 5.00 -17.41
CA ASP A 83 11.91 5.65 -18.23
C ASP A 83 12.29 7.10 -18.61
N GLU A 84 11.45 7.74 -19.43
CA GLU A 84 11.63 9.11 -19.92
C GLU A 84 11.65 10.16 -18.80
N HIS A 85 11.15 9.82 -17.61
CA HIS A 85 11.16 10.69 -16.43
C HIS A 85 12.37 10.45 -15.52
N GLY A 86 13.31 9.59 -15.94
CA GLY A 86 14.50 9.23 -15.17
C GLY A 86 14.21 8.35 -13.95
N ARG A 87 13.03 7.72 -13.87
CA ARG A 87 12.74 6.70 -12.86
C ARG A 87 13.42 5.40 -13.26
N ILE A 88 13.94 4.68 -12.27
CA ILE A 88 14.41 3.32 -12.48
C ILE A 88 13.20 2.42 -12.71
N LEU A 89 13.25 1.54 -13.72
CA LEU A 89 12.24 0.53 -13.97
C LEU A 89 12.72 -0.80 -13.38
N ALA A 90 11.97 -1.36 -12.41
CA ALA A 90 12.39 -2.60 -11.76
C ALA A 90 11.23 -3.50 -11.30
N TYR A 91 11.60 -4.77 -11.08
CA TYR A 91 10.88 -5.74 -10.26
C TYR A 91 11.45 -5.69 -8.84
N LEU A 92 10.59 -5.64 -7.83
CA LEU A 92 10.99 -5.61 -6.42
C LEU A 92 10.73 -6.95 -5.74
N TRP A 93 11.80 -7.57 -5.25
CA TRP A 93 11.75 -8.82 -4.50
C TRP A 93 11.82 -8.52 -3.01
N LEU A 94 10.84 -9.06 -2.27
CA LEU A 94 10.81 -9.03 -0.81
C LEU A 94 11.84 -10.03 -0.24
N SER A 95 12.21 -9.87 1.02
CA SER A 95 13.16 -10.75 1.72
C SER A 95 12.71 -12.22 1.77
N GLU A 96 11.40 -12.45 1.76
CA GLU A 96 10.75 -13.78 1.76
C GLU A 96 10.84 -14.47 0.38
N GLY A 97 11.31 -13.77 -0.67
CA GLY A 97 11.38 -14.28 -2.04
C GLY A 97 10.17 -13.93 -2.91
N ASP A 98 9.13 -13.32 -2.34
CA ASP A 98 7.95 -12.87 -3.09
C ASP A 98 8.26 -11.67 -4.00
N LEU A 99 7.71 -11.70 -5.22
CA LEU A 99 7.73 -10.58 -6.15
C LEU A 99 6.60 -9.60 -5.82
N PHE A 100 6.94 -8.41 -5.31
CA PHE A 100 5.95 -7.41 -4.92
C PHE A 100 5.06 -6.95 -6.10
N ASN A 101 5.63 -6.84 -7.31
CA ASN A 101 4.89 -6.46 -8.51
C ASN A 101 3.70 -7.41 -8.77
N GLU A 102 3.91 -8.71 -8.63
CA GLU A 102 2.85 -9.70 -8.79
C GLU A 102 1.90 -9.68 -7.59
N LEU A 103 2.44 -9.55 -6.37
CA LEU A 103 1.66 -9.52 -5.13
C LEU A 103 0.59 -8.42 -5.14
N ILE A 104 0.96 -7.17 -5.47
CA ILE A 104 0.01 -6.06 -5.46
C ILE A 104 -1.12 -6.23 -6.49
N ILE A 105 -0.81 -6.84 -7.64
CA ILE A 105 -1.79 -7.18 -8.67
C ILE A 105 -2.70 -8.30 -8.18
N ARG A 106 -2.12 -9.36 -7.61
CA ARG A 106 -2.84 -10.54 -7.09
C ARG A 106 -3.78 -10.18 -5.95
N GLU A 107 -3.40 -9.25 -5.09
CA GLU A 107 -4.27 -8.73 -4.02
C GLU A 107 -5.26 -7.67 -4.50
N GLY A 108 -5.24 -7.31 -5.79
CA GLY A 108 -6.20 -6.42 -6.43
C GLY A 108 -6.01 -4.94 -6.08
N PHE A 109 -4.83 -4.54 -5.59
CA PHE A 109 -4.50 -3.14 -5.29
C PHE A 109 -3.80 -2.42 -6.45
N ALA A 110 -3.58 -3.12 -7.57
CA ALA A 110 -3.14 -2.55 -8.84
C ALA A 110 -3.61 -3.44 -10.00
N ALA A 111 -3.58 -2.92 -11.23
CA ALA A 111 -3.86 -3.67 -12.44
C ALA A 111 -2.57 -4.12 -13.15
N ALA A 112 -2.67 -5.14 -14.00
CA ALA A 112 -1.55 -5.60 -14.82
C ALA A 112 -1.34 -4.65 -16.01
N PHE A 113 -0.17 -4.01 -16.07
CA PHE A 113 0.17 -3.06 -17.11
C PHE A 113 0.99 -3.68 -18.24
N LEU A 114 0.30 -4.30 -19.20
CA LEU A 114 0.95 -5.11 -20.26
C LEU A 114 1.25 -4.34 -21.54
N LYS A 115 1.05 -3.01 -21.56
CA LYS A 115 1.20 -2.18 -22.77
C LYS A 115 2.65 -2.07 -23.25
N TYR A 116 3.61 -2.07 -22.32
CA TYR A 116 5.04 -1.94 -22.65
C TYR A 116 5.73 -3.31 -22.73
N PRO A 117 6.80 -3.43 -23.55
CA PRO A 117 7.53 -4.68 -23.67
C PRO A 117 8.38 -4.94 -22.42
N PHE A 118 8.19 -6.13 -21.84
CA PHE A 118 9.01 -6.73 -20.78
C PHE A 118 8.89 -8.25 -20.93
N ARG A 119 9.65 -9.04 -20.15
CA ARG A 119 9.70 -10.49 -20.39
C ARG A 119 8.32 -11.16 -20.34
N LYS A 120 8.10 -12.10 -21.27
CA LYS A 120 6.80 -12.76 -21.48
C LYS A 120 6.31 -13.58 -20.27
N ASP A 121 7.22 -14.17 -19.51
CA ASP A 121 6.93 -14.92 -18.29
C ASP A 121 6.26 -14.04 -17.24
N TYR A 122 6.78 -12.84 -16.99
CA TYR A 122 6.12 -11.88 -16.10
C TYR A 122 4.77 -11.40 -16.63
N GLN A 123 4.62 -11.20 -17.95
CA GLN A 123 3.31 -10.82 -18.51
C GLN A 123 2.24 -11.88 -18.27
N VAL A 124 2.61 -13.16 -18.43
CA VAL A 124 1.71 -14.29 -18.15
C VAL A 124 1.37 -14.35 -16.66
N GLY A 125 2.37 -14.22 -15.79
CA GLY A 125 2.18 -14.20 -14.33
C GLY A 125 1.27 -13.06 -13.88
N PHE A 126 1.53 -11.83 -14.32
CA PHE A 126 0.73 -10.65 -13.94
C PHE A 126 -0.71 -10.72 -14.46
N ARG A 127 -0.92 -11.26 -15.66
CA ARG A 127 -2.28 -11.50 -16.17
C ARG A 127 -3.02 -12.55 -15.31
N ALA A 128 -2.34 -13.62 -14.93
CA ALA A 128 -2.92 -14.65 -14.06
C ALA A 128 -3.23 -14.10 -12.66
N ALA A 129 -2.34 -13.28 -12.10
CA ALA A 129 -2.52 -12.60 -10.82
C ALA A 129 -3.76 -11.69 -10.85
N GLU A 130 -3.93 -10.88 -11.90
CA GLU A 130 -5.11 -10.02 -12.03
C GLU A 130 -6.41 -10.84 -12.20
N ALA A 131 -6.35 -11.91 -13.00
CA ALA A 131 -7.49 -12.81 -13.17
C ALA A 131 -7.91 -13.47 -11.84
N LEU A 132 -6.94 -13.87 -11.02
CA LEU A 132 -7.20 -14.41 -9.68
C LEU A 132 -7.83 -13.35 -8.77
N ALA A 133 -7.28 -12.13 -8.75
CA ALA A 133 -7.80 -11.03 -7.96
C ALA A 133 -9.26 -10.71 -8.29
N ARG A 134 -9.62 -10.74 -9.58
CA ARG A 134 -11.00 -10.58 -10.05
C ARG A 134 -11.91 -11.75 -9.68
N LYS A 135 -11.42 -12.99 -9.82
CA LYS A 135 -12.17 -14.21 -9.49
C LYS A 135 -12.51 -14.27 -8.00
N GLU A 136 -11.61 -13.81 -7.15
CA GLU A 136 -11.74 -13.85 -5.69
C GLU A 136 -12.20 -12.52 -5.08
N ASP A 137 -12.68 -11.58 -5.91
CA ASP A 137 -13.21 -10.28 -5.48
C ASP A 137 -12.27 -9.52 -4.49
N ARG A 138 -10.96 -9.56 -4.77
CA ARG A 138 -9.91 -8.93 -3.96
C ARG A 138 -9.73 -7.45 -4.29
N GLY A 139 -9.22 -6.67 -3.33
CA GLY A 139 -8.85 -5.27 -3.52
C GLY A 139 -9.95 -4.45 -4.22
N PHE A 140 -9.63 -3.86 -5.36
CA PHE A 140 -10.54 -3.02 -6.16
C PHE A 140 -11.64 -3.81 -6.90
N TRP A 141 -11.54 -5.14 -6.96
CA TRP A 141 -12.51 -6.02 -7.59
C TRP A 141 -13.64 -6.43 -6.64
N ARG A 142 -13.51 -6.11 -5.35
CA ARG A 142 -14.50 -6.39 -4.32
C ARG A 142 -15.85 -5.75 -4.65
N ARG A 143 -16.93 -6.51 -4.44
CA ARG A 143 -18.33 -6.07 -4.64
C ARG A 143 -19.08 -5.80 -3.33
N GLU A 144 -18.63 -6.42 -2.24
CA GLU A 144 -19.24 -6.33 -0.92
C GLU A 144 -18.49 -5.34 -0.03
N GLU A 145 -19.13 -4.90 1.06
CA GLU A 145 -18.45 -4.08 2.06
C GLU A 145 -17.29 -4.85 2.72
N PRO A 146 -16.25 -4.16 3.23
CA PRO A 146 -15.23 -4.79 4.04
C PRO A 146 -15.83 -5.48 5.27
N VAL A 147 -15.27 -6.63 5.64
CA VAL A 147 -15.75 -7.40 6.79
C VAL A 147 -15.57 -6.57 8.06
N LEU A 148 -16.62 -6.49 8.87
CA LEU A 148 -16.57 -5.85 10.18
C LEU A 148 -15.96 -6.82 11.21
N ILE A 149 -14.83 -6.44 11.78
CA ILE A 149 -14.09 -7.23 12.78
C ILE A 149 -14.00 -6.48 14.12
N PRO A 150 -13.92 -7.21 15.24
CA PRO A 150 -13.56 -6.62 16.54
C PRO A 150 -12.06 -6.31 16.59
N VAL A 151 -11.65 -5.44 17.51
CA VAL A 151 -10.23 -5.08 17.70
C VAL A 151 -9.37 -6.30 18.02
N SER A 152 -9.88 -7.30 18.73
CA SER A 152 -9.14 -8.53 19.07
C SER A 152 -8.65 -9.30 17.85
N GLU A 153 -9.25 -9.12 16.67
CA GLU A 153 -8.90 -9.84 15.45
C GLU A 153 -7.92 -9.08 14.55
N VAL A 154 -7.67 -7.79 14.78
CA VAL A 154 -6.91 -6.91 13.85
C VAL A 154 -5.54 -7.48 13.49
N ARG A 155 -4.82 -8.08 14.44
CA ARG A 155 -3.49 -8.64 14.17
C ARG A 155 -3.53 -9.78 13.16
N SER A 156 -4.55 -10.64 13.21
CA SER A 156 -4.72 -11.74 12.27
C SER A 156 -5.19 -11.30 10.87
N GLN A 157 -5.64 -10.04 10.76
CA GLN A 157 -6.23 -9.46 9.56
C GLN A 157 -5.34 -8.39 8.90
N LEU A 158 -4.09 -8.24 9.36
CA LEU A 158 -3.10 -7.33 8.75
C LEU A 158 -2.97 -7.60 7.25
N GLY A 159 -2.80 -6.54 6.47
CA GLY A 159 -2.68 -6.60 5.02
C GLY A 159 -4.02 -6.71 4.28
N ARG A 160 -5.16 -6.56 4.97
CA ARG A 160 -6.50 -6.66 4.38
C ARG A 160 -7.27 -5.35 4.46
N LEU A 161 -8.20 -5.16 3.52
CA LEU A 161 -9.24 -4.13 3.60
C LEU A 161 -10.35 -4.64 4.53
N VAL A 162 -10.56 -3.96 5.66
CA VAL A 162 -11.53 -4.34 6.70
C VAL A 162 -12.25 -3.13 7.28
N SER A 163 -13.32 -3.39 8.01
CA SER A 163 -13.94 -2.44 8.93
C SER A 163 -13.66 -2.88 10.36
N VAL A 164 -13.20 -1.99 11.23
CA VAL A 164 -12.91 -2.29 12.64
C VAL A 164 -13.88 -1.50 13.50
N ARG A 165 -14.63 -2.18 14.38
CA ARG A 165 -15.42 -1.51 15.41
C ARG A 165 -14.52 -1.16 16.59
N ILE A 166 -14.45 0.11 16.95
CA ILE A 166 -13.66 0.60 18.08
C ILE A 166 -14.54 1.42 19.02
N ARG A 167 -14.24 1.32 20.31
CA ARG A 167 -14.57 2.35 21.28
C ARG A 167 -13.31 3.19 21.48
N CYS A 168 -13.39 4.48 21.19
CA CYS A 168 -12.22 5.36 21.20
C CYS A 168 -11.95 5.81 22.65
N ALA A 169 -10.89 5.32 23.27
CA ALA A 169 -10.47 5.77 24.60
C ALA A 169 -9.95 7.21 24.56
N ARG A 170 -9.16 7.52 23.53
CA ARG A 170 -8.39 8.76 23.51
C ARG A 170 -8.18 9.27 22.09
N VAL A 171 -8.36 10.58 21.93
CA VAL A 171 -7.92 11.33 20.76
C VAL A 171 -6.64 12.07 21.13
N SER A 172 -5.59 11.92 20.35
CA SER A 172 -4.32 12.62 20.58
C SER A 172 -3.74 13.15 19.28
N GLN A 173 -3.02 14.27 19.34
CA GLN A 173 -2.32 14.82 18.18
C GLN A 173 -0.81 14.74 18.40
N LYS A 174 -0.07 14.23 17.41
CA LYS A 174 1.39 14.20 17.40
C LYS A 174 1.89 14.64 16.03
N LYS A 175 2.65 15.74 16.01
CA LYS A 175 3.13 16.37 14.76
C LYS A 175 1.93 16.65 13.83
N ALA A 176 1.97 16.10 12.62
CA ALA A 176 0.96 16.28 11.59
C ALA A 176 -0.12 15.18 11.57
N PHE A 177 -0.29 14.42 12.66
CA PHE A 177 -1.26 13.32 12.74
C PHE A 177 -2.10 13.39 14.00
N VAL A 178 -3.37 13.02 13.86
CA VAL A 178 -4.34 12.78 14.93
C VAL A 178 -4.60 11.29 15.03
N PHE A 179 -4.62 10.76 16.25
CA PHE A 179 -4.75 9.34 16.57
C PHE A 179 -6.00 9.16 17.40
N LEU A 180 -6.88 8.26 16.97
CA LEU A 180 -8.00 7.73 17.73
C LEU A 180 -7.60 6.33 18.20
N GLU A 181 -7.30 6.20 19.49
CA GLU A 181 -6.83 4.95 20.10
C GLU A 181 -8.01 4.15 20.65
N SER A 182 -8.06 2.84 20.35
CA SER A 182 -9.07 1.94 20.92
C SER A 182 -8.90 1.79 22.44
N GLU A 183 -9.98 1.49 23.15
CA GLU A 183 -9.94 1.27 24.62
C GLU A 183 -8.98 0.16 25.07
N ASP A 184 -8.81 -0.88 24.26
CA ASP A 184 -7.85 -1.97 24.51
C ASP A 184 -6.40 -1.59 24.19
N GLY A 185 -6.15 -0.45 23.54
CA GLY A 185 -4.83 0.02 23.12
C GLY A 185 -4.16 -0.82 22.02
N LEU A 186 -4.90 -1.70 21.34
CA LEU A 186 -4.38 -2.62 20.32
C LEU A 186 -4.55 -2.10 18.88
N PHE A 187 -5.31 -1.01 18.68
CA PHE A 187 -5.59 -0.45 17.37
C PHE A 187 -5.63 1.09 17.39
N GLU A 188 -5.18 1.70 16.29
CA GLU A 188 -5.25 3.15 16.07
C GLU A 188 -5.88 3.50 14.72
N ALA A 189 -6.84 4.44 14.71
CA ALA A 189 -7.21 5.13 13.49
C ALA A 189 -6.40 6.44 13.39
N VAL A 190 -5.74 6.66 12.26
CA VAL A 190 -4.78 7.75 12.10
C VAL A 190 -5.25 8.70 11.00
N ILE A 191 -5.38 9.99 11.32
CA ILE A 191 -5.84 11.04 10.40
C ILE A 191 -4.70 12.05 10.26
N SER A 192 -4.36 12.49 9.05
CA SER A 192 -3.48 13.65 8.90
C SER A 192 -4.17 14.90 9.46
N SER A 193 -3.47 15.74 10.22
CA SER A 193 -4.07 16.90 10.90
C SER A 193 -4.75 17.89 9.95
N ASP A 194 -4.24 18.05 8.73
CA ASP A 194 -4.83 18.86 7.66
C ASP A 194 -6.16 18.31 7.14
N ARG A 195 -6.47 17.04 7.44
CA ARG A 195 -7.71 16.37 7.04
C ARG A 195 -8.72 16.18 8.15
N LEU A 196 -8.39 16.54 9.39
CA LEU A 196 -9.25 16.31 10.55
C LEU A 196 -10.66 16.88 10.38
N GLY A 197 -10.78 18.07 9.76
CA GLY A 197 -12.06 18.73 9.48
C GLY A 197 -13.00 17.94 8.55
N PHE A 198 -12.50 16.94 7.81
CA PHE A 198 -13.32 16.06 6.98
C PHE A 198 -13.93 14.87 7.75
N PHE A 199 -13.63 14.75 9.05
CA PHE A 199 -14.08 13.65 9.90
C PHE A 199 -14.92 14.17 11.07
N PRO A 200 -16.22 14.46 10.85
CA PRO A 200 -17.10 14.95 11.90
C PRO A 200 -17.11 14.03 13.12
N GLY A 201 -16.90 14.61 14.31
CA GLY A 201 -16.92 13.89 15.57
C GLY A 201 -15.61 13.21 15.97
N ALA A 202 -14.59 13.17 15.09
CA ALA A 202 -13.27 12.62 15.43
C ALA A 202 -12.56 13.43 16.53
N GLU A 203 -12.68 14.77 16.52
CA GLU A 203 -12.05 15.67 17.50
C GLU A 203 -12.58 15.47 18.93
N ALA A 204 -13.88 15.19 19.07
CA ALA A 204 -14.54 14.90 20.35
C ALA A 204 -14.76 13.39 20.54
N GLY A 205 -13.92 12.56 19.92
CA GLY A 205 -14.15 11.13 19.75
C GLY A 205 -14.02 10.28 21.02
N ALA A 206 -13.43 10.79 22.10
CA ALA A 206 -13.23 10.01 23.32
C ALA A 206 -14.57 9.53 23.92
N GLY A 207 -14.65 8.25 24.26
CA GLY A 207 -15.85 7.57 24.74
C GLY A 207 -16.87 7.18 23.67
N LYS A 208 -16.66 7.56 22.41
CA LYS A 208 -17.56 7.24 21.29
C LYS A 208 -17.17 5.94 20.61
N GLU A 209 -18.16 5.31 19.98
CA GLU A 209 -17.95 4.15 19.14
C GLU A 209 -17.88 4.55 17.66
N PHE A 210 -16.92 3.95 16.97
CA PHE A 210 -16.69 4.18 15.55
C PHE A 210 -16.55 2.87 14.80
N ILE A 211 -16.96 2.89 13.53
CA ILE A 211 -16.54 1.91 12.53
C ILE A 211 -15.46 2.58 11.67
N VAL A 212 -14.25 2.02 11.70
CA VAL A 212 -13.08 2.48 10.95
C VAL A 212 -12.85 1.55 9.77
N THR A 213 -12.95 2.04 8.54
CA THR A 213 -12.87 1.24 7.32
C THR A 213 -11.66 1.64 6.48
N GLY A 214 -10.80 0.67 6.15
CA GLY A 214 -9.64 0.93 5.31
C GLY A 214 -8.65 -0.22 5.29
N PHE A 215 -7.50 0.03 4.67
CA PHE A 215 -6.41 -0.92 4.64
C PHE A 215 -5.79 -1.04 6.02
N LEU A 216 -5.88 -2.22 6.62
CA LEU A 216 -5.31 -2.53 7.93
C LEU A 216 -3.83 -2.86 7.78
N GLU A 217 -3.00 -1.94 8.26
CA GLU A 217 -1.55 -2.02 8.18
C GLU A 217 -0.94 -2.08 9.58
N GLU A 218 0.35 -2.39 9.65
CA GLU A 218 1.12 -2.25 10.88
C GLU A 218 2.19 -1.17 10.70
N PHE A 219 2.30 -0.29 11.68
CA PHE A 219 3.36 0.71 11.75
C PHE A 219 3.99 0.71 13.14
N LYS A 220 5.31 0.46 13.19
CA LYS A 220 6.07 0.38 14.46
C LYS A 220 5.43 -0.58 15.49
N GLY A 221 4.93 -1.73 15.03
CA GLY A 221 4.31 -2.77 15.85
C GLY A 221 2.86 -2.51 16.26
N ARG A 222 2.25 -1.42 15.79
CA ARG A 222 0.85 -1.07 16.06
C ARG A 222 -0.02 -1.30 14.81
N PRO A 223 -1.04 -2.16 14.89
CA PRO A 223 -2.11 -2.23 13.90
C PRO A 223 -2.84 -0.89 13.80
N GLN A 224 -3.01 -0.40 12.58
CA GLN A 224 -3.66 0.88 12.34
C GLN A 224 -4.39 0.92 11.00
N VAL A 225 -5.31 1.87 10.86
CA VAL A 225 -5.87 2.29 9.57
C VAL A 225 -5.59 3.78 9.39
N MET A 226 -4.92 4.11 8.28
CA MET A 226 -4.77 5.51 7.85
C MET A 226 -6.06 5.99 7.19
N LEU A 227 -6.54 7.17 7.60
CA LEU A 227 -7.75 7.81 7.13
C LEU A 227 -7.41 9.05 6.30
N ALA A 228 -7.96 9.12 5.10
CA ALA A 228 -7.87 10.26 4.21
C ALA A 228 -9.22 10.70 3.63
N PHE A 229 -10.24 9.84 3.70
CA PHE A 229 -11.58 10.06 3.15
C PHE A 229 -12.63 9.90 4.24
N SER A 230 -13.62 10.79 4.29
CA SER A 230 -14.66 10.82 5.32
C SER A 230 -15.41 9.49 5.44
N ARG A 231 -15.62 8.78 4.32
CA ARG A 231 -16.25 7.46 4.24
C ARG A 231 -15.57 6.37 5.10
N GLN A 232 -14.32 6.58 5.49
CA GLN A 232 -13.55 5.64 6.29
C GLN A 232 -13.89 5.67 7.79
N LEU A 233 -14.61 6.67 8.28
CA LEU A 233 -14.95 6.78 9.69
C LEU A 233 -16.44 7.05 9.84
N ARG A 234 -17.15 6.13 10.50
CA ARG A 234 -18.57 6.29 10.80
C ARG A 234 -18.77 6.24 12.31
N LEU A 235 -19.51 7.21 12.84
CA LEU A 235 -20.00 7.17 14.22
C LEU A 235 -21.14 6.15 14.30
N THR A 236 -21.19 5.36 15.37
CA THR A 236 -22.26 4.38 15.63
C THR A 236 -23.09 4.74 16.84
#